data_AF-A0A1M3HPL0-F1
#
_entry.id   AF-A0A1M3HPL0-F1
#
_cell.length_a   1.000
_cell.length_b   1.000
_cell.length_c   1.000
_cell.angle_alpha   90.00
_cell.angle_beta   90.00
_cell.angle_gamma   90.00
#
_symmetry.space_group_name_H-M   'P 1'
#
loop_
_entity.id
_entity.type
_entity.pdbx_description
1 polymer ?
#
loop_
_entity_poly.entity_id
_entity_poly.type
_entity_poly.pdbx_seq_one_letter_code
_entity_poly.pdbx_strand_id
1 'polypeptide(L)'
;MVEPAKQDDTYFSWGGNLPVNIPILFAMVGLIYSVVVLKGCNAVYHDLYLTNKGKMVDSVFIKRMALLNALSDSLRRHAPIEVKPARGPANVKSAANSKSRDSIDKKRRDSLALVRTALIQSQREWDNFRYFNPDTNLKVFLNYFSVNRDVLRDTLGGEALDKFQHFERKIAVFVRDTFSIVNAGMHKMDSLQIGSGPDKPGLIDFFGKYPIFGFWFFLSMGQMVLWFILIPLVIGAVRRTKSIVSGLRYDIGNFLFFSLIPALVVGVFTWILYTKLIDAFVIKNCYFLDSFNPRMVWYAIPGYFIAILCFGSYLFLANKLQLLNEESKGKDLSTDEGLQQEYASLKSTFDFTFLASAIVLSAFVLWIGVLFNALNNMEVFRYYTLISGRSFFDPNFIYLIGLMHSLILLIFYVPVRLQFNGLSITQQQKEMTMEDQSGSRKIFKAFWGSISTLLITASPLITTVLEKAISSITQ
;
A
#
# COMPACT_ATOMS: atom_id res chain seq x y z
N MET A 1 31.83 -54.72 -1.75
CA MET A 1 30.93 -54.14 -0.73
C MET A 1 31.28 -52.68 -0.63
N VAL A 2 30.42 -51.81 -1.19
CA VAL A 2 30.59 -50.35 -1.15
C VAL A 2 29.93 -49.91 0.14
N GLU A 3 30.72 -49.40 1.09
CA GLU A 3 30.18 -48.76 2.29
C GLU A 3 29.25 -47.63 1.85
N PRO A 4 28.00 -47.56 2.35
CA PRO A 4 27.14 -46.43 2.08
C PRO A 4 27.83 -45.20 2.65
N ALA A 5 28.18 -44.26 1.75
CA ALA A 5 28.71 -42.97 2.12
C ALA A 5 27.77 -42.38 3.19
N LYS A 6 28.32 -42.15 4.40
CA LYS A 6 27.63 -41.40 5.44
C LYS A 6 27.20 -40.10 4.81
N GLN A 7 25.90 -39.97 4.61
CA GLN A 7 25.26 -38.72 4.26
C GLN A 7 25.48 -37.85 5.49
N ASP A 8 26.57 -37.08 5.46
CA ASP A 8 26.85 -36.08 6.47
C ASP A 8 25.69 -35.10 6.37
N ASP A 9 24.77 -35.26 7.31
CA ASP A 9 23.75 -34.31 7.75
C ASP A 9 24.46 -33.02 8.20
N THR A 10 25.14 -32.38 7.26
CA THR A 10 25.55 -30.98 7.29
C THR A 10 24.29 -30.17 7.04
N TYR A 11 23.34 -30.33 7.96
CA TYR A 11 22.30 -29.34 8.23
C TYR A 11 23.00 -27.99 8.22
N PHE A 12 22.73 -27.23 7.17
CA PHE A 12 22.84 -25.78 7.06
C PHE A 12 23.41 -25.13 8.35
N SER A 13 24.72 -25.25 8.59
CA SER A 13 25.34 -24.60 9.73
C SER A 13 25.50 -23.14 9.32
N TRP A 14 24.49 -22.35 9.68
CA TRP A 14 24.29 -20.95 9.27
C TRP A 14 25.42 -19.99 9.68
N GLY A 15 26.48 -20.46 10.33
CA GLY A 15 27.63 -19.62 10.66
C GLY A 15 28.91 -20.44 10.68
N GLY A 16 29.85 -20.11 9.81
CA GLY A 16 31.24 -20.54 10.02
C GLY A 16 31.74 -19.85 11.28
N ASN A 17 31.98 -20.61 12.37
CA ASN A 17 32.56 -20.19 13.66
C ASN A 17 32.24 -18.76 14.15
N LEU A 18 31.12 -18.16 13.75
CA LEU A 18 30.67 -16.89 14.30
C LEU A 18 30.07 -17.25 15.66
N PRO A 19 30.59 -16.70 16.77
CA PRO A 19 29.97 -16.92 18.06
C PRO A 19 28.49 -16.50 17.96
N VAL A 20 27.58 -17.37 18.41
CA VAL A 20 26.12 -17.12 18.42
C VAL A 20 25.77 -15.79 19.09
N ASN A 21 26.64 -15.32 19.98
CA ASN A 21 26.52 -14.05 20.68
C ASN A 21 26.58 -12.82 19.75
N ILE A 22 27.23 -12.88 18.58
CA ILE A 22 27.38 -11.73 17.69
C ILE A 22 26.04 -11.34 17.05
N PRO A 23 25.29 -12.23 16.37
CA PRO A 23 23.96 -11.90 15.86
C PRO A 23 23.00 -11.39 16.95
N ILE A 24 23.05 -11.96 18.17
CA ILE A 24 22.22 -11.52 19.30
C ILE A 24 22.56 -10.10 19.72
N LEU A 25 23.85 -9.75 19.80
CA LEU A 25 24.27 -8.37 20.11
C LEU A 25 23.75 -7.39 19.05
N PHE A 26 23.88 -7.73 17.77
CA PHE A 26 23.36 -6.91 16.67
C PHE A 26 21.83 -6.79 16.72
N ALA A 27 21.12 -7.87 17.06
CA ALA A 27 19.67 -7.84 17.28
C ALA A 27 19.28 -6.81 18.35
N MET A 28 19.99 -6.79 19.49
CA MET A 28 19.76 -5.80 20.55
C MET A 28 20.06 -4.38 20.09
N VAL A 29 21.14 -4.16 19.33
CA VAL A 29 21.46 -2.85 18.75
C VAL A 29 20.34 -2.39 17.80
N GLY A 30 19.84 -3.27 16.93
CA GLY A 30 18.72 -2.98 16.03
C GLY A 30 17.44 -2.62 16.79
N LEU A 31 17.14 -3.34 17.87
CA LEU A 31 16.02 -3.04 18.75
C LEU A 31 16.15 -1.65 19.38
N ILE A 32 17.29 -1.35 20.00
CA ILE A 32 17.56 -0.04 20.62
C ILE A 32 17.47 1.07 19.57
N TYR A 33 18.09 0.88 18.40
CA TYR A 33 18.04 1.82 17.30
C TYR A 33 16.60 2.11 16.87
N SER A 34 15.77 1.08 16.71
CA SER A 34 14.36 1.23 16.34
C SER A 34 13.57 2.06 17.36
N VAL A 35 13.77 1.82 18.65
CA VAL A 35 13.11 2.57 19.73
C VAL A 35 13.58 4.03 19.72
N VAL A 36 14.88 4.28 19.58
CA VAL A 36 15.44 5.63 19.55
C VAL A 36 14.93 6.43 18.35
N VAL A 37 14.89 5.84 17.16
CA VAL A 37 14.44 6.53 15.93
C VAL A 37 12.93 6.76 15.93
N LEU A 38 12.13 5.76 16.30
CA LEU A 38 10.67 5.85 16.25
C LEU A 38 10.10 6.68 17.40
N LYS A 39 10.62 6.50 18.63
CA LYS A 39 10.17 7.26 19.80
C LYS A 39 10.86 8.62 19.86
N GLY A 40 12.18 8.70 19.72
CA GLY A 40 12.95 9.91 20.03
C GLY A 40 12.62 10.50 21.41
N CYS A 41 13.33 11.55 21.82
CA CYS A 41 13.05 12.13 23.15
C CYS A 41 11.71 12.89 23.21
N ASN A 42 11.09 13.23 22.07
CA ASN A 42 9.89 14.09 22.01
C ASN A 42 8.94 13.75 20.83
N ALA A 43 8.80 12.48 20.41
CA ALA A 43 7.76 12.18 19.41
C ALA A 43 6.37 12.50 19.99
N VAL A 44 5.72 13.49 19.39
CA VAL A 44 4.30 13.76 19.62
C VAL A 44 3.52 13.08 18.50
N TYR A 45 2.57 12.24 18.91
CA TYR A 45 1.60 11.65 18.00
C TYR A 45 0.43 12.60 17.86
N HIS A 46 0.13 12.98 16.62
CA HIS A 46 -1.00 13.83 16.31
C HIS A 46 -2.19 12.96 15.96
N ASP A 47 -3.23 13.04 16.78
CA ASP A 47 -4.52 12.53 16.39
C ASP A 47 -5.27 13.66 15.69
N LEU A 48 -5.39 13.51 14.37
CA LEU A 48 -6.12 14.46 13.56
C LEU A 48 -7.61 14.14 13.65
N TYR A 49 -8.36 15.10 14.16
CA TYR A 49 -9.81 15.04 14.20
C TYR A 49 -10.39 16.09 13.27
N LEU A 50 -11.57 15.78 12.74
CA LEU A 50 -12.39 16.80 12.09
C LEU A 50 -13.20 17.46 13.21
N THR A 51 -13.00 18.74 13.42
CA THR A 51 -13.88 19.52 14.29
C THR A 51 -15.16 19.88 13.52
N ASN A 52 -16.23 20.23 14.24
CA ASN A 52 -17.54 20.56 13.66
C ASN A 52 -18.23 19.45 12.85
N LYS A 53 -17.86 18.17 13.01
CA LYS A 53 -18.56 17.04 12.36
C LYS A 53 -20.07 17.08 12.63
N GLY A 54 -20.47 17.23 13.89
CA GLY A 54 -21.88 17.33 14.27
C GLY A 54 -22.60 18.43 13.51
N LYS A 55 -22.03 19.64 13.47
CA LYS A 55 -22.61 20.78 12.73
C LYS A 55 -22.68 20.55 11.23
N MET A 56 -21.69 19.89 10.64
CA MET A 56 -21.74 19.57 9.21
C MET A 56 -22.83 18.55 8.90
N VAL A 57 -22.99 17.56 9.77
CA VAL A 57 -24.07 16.57 9.65
C VAL A 57 -25.42 17.26 9.84
N ASP A 58 -25.57 18.09 10.87
CA ASP A 58 -26.76 18.92 11.10
C ASP A 58 -27.08 19.72 9.84
N SER A 59 -26.07 20.38 9.24
CA SER A 59 -26.22 21.21 8.05
C SER A 59 -26.68 20.41 6.82
N VAL A 60 -26.07 19.25 6.55
CA VAL A 60 -26.49 18.41 5.42
C VAL A 60 -27.88 17.82 5.66
N PHE A 61 -28.18 17.40 6.90
CA PHE A 61 -29.49 16.89 7.26
C PHE A 61 -30.57 17.96 7.13
N ILE A 62 -30.34 19.18 7.64
CA ILE A 62 -31.22 20.33 7.48
C ILE A 62 -31.47 20.61 6.00
N LYS A 63 -30.44 20.56 5.15
CA LYS A 63 -30.59 20.74 3.69
C LYS A 63 -31.43 19.64 3.06
N ARG A 64 -31.24 18.38 3.45
CA ARG A 64 -32.04 17.24 2.95
C ARG A 64 -33.51 17.38 3.38
N MET A 65 -33.77 17.77 4.62
CA MET A 65 -35.12 18.04 5.12
C MET A 65 -35.75 19.24 4.40
N ALA A 66 -35.00 20.31 4.15
CA ALA A 66 -35.48 21.46 3.39
C ALA A 66 -35.83 21.09 1.95
N LEU A 67 -35.02 20.25 1.29
CA LEU A 67 -35.32 19.73 -0.05
C LEU A 67 -36.59 18.87 -0.05
N LEU A 68 -36.72 17.93 0.88
CA LEU A 68 -37.90 17.07 1.00
C LEU A 68 -39.17 17.88 1.30
N ASN A 69 -39.07 18.91 2.15
CA ASN A 69 -40.16 19.85 2.41
C ASN A 69 -40.53 20.65 1.15
N ALA A 70 -39.55 21.18 0.42
CA ALA A 70 -39.80 21.93 -0.82
C ALA A 70 -40.45 21.06 -1.90
N LEU A 71 -40.04 19.79 -2.02
CA LEU A 71 -40.68 18.81 -2.91
C LEU A 71 -42.12 18.52 -2.49
N SER A 72 -42.37 18.30 -1.19
CA SER A 72 -43.72 18.14 -0.65
C SER A 72 -44.60 19.37 -0.95
N ASP A 73 -44.07 20.58 -0.76
CA ASP A 73 -44.80 21.83 -1.00
C ASP A 73 -45.03 22.12 -2.48
N SER A 74 -44.11 21.76 -3.36
CA SER A 74 -44.31 21.82 -4.82
C SER A 74 -45.41 20.86 -5.25
N LEU A 75 -45.39 19.62 -4.76
CA LEU A 75 -46.45 18.63 -5.00
C LEU A 75 -47.82 19.10 -4.48
N ARG A 76 -47.86 19.84 -3.37
CA ARG A 76 -49.09 20.47 -2.83
C ARG A 76 -49.55 21.65 -3.69
N ARG A 77 -48.64 22.55 -4.09
CA ARG A 77 -48.96 23.76 -4.88
C ARG A 77 -49.35 23.45 -6.32
N HIS A 78 -48.84 22.37 -6.89
CA HIS A 78 -49.28 21.86 -8.19
C HIS A 78 -50.48 20.90 -8.06
N ALA A 79 -51.18 20.93 -6.92
CA ALA A 79 -52.58 20.51 -6.87
C ALA A 79 -53.38 21.34 -7.87
N PRO A 80 -54.29 20.72 -8.64
CA PRO A 80 -55.05 21.49 -9.60
C PRO A 80 -55.81 22.57 -8.85
N ILE A 81 -55.45 23.80 -9.20
CA ILE A 81 -56.35 24.90 -9.56
C ILE A 81 -57.79 24.42 -9.43
N GLU A 82 -58.54 25.02 -8.51
CA GLU A 82 -59.99 24.92 -8.50
C GLU A 82 -60.47 24.96 -9.95
N VAL A 83 -60.89 23.81 -10.48
CA VAL A 83 -61.63 23.82 -11.73
C VAL A 83 -62.92 24.49 -11.34
N LYS A 84 -62.95 25.83 -11.45
CA LYS A 84 -64.16 26.61 -11.27
C LYS A 84 -65.21 25.86 -12.09
N PRO A 85 -66.26 25.31 -11.45
CA PRO A 85 -67.26 24.57 -12.18
C PRO A 85 -67.74 25.51 -13.26
N ALA A 86 -67.54 25.14 -14.52
CA ALA A 86 -68.05 25.92 -15.64
C ALA A 86 -69.56 26.01 -15.40
N ARG A 87 -70.03 27.18 -14.97
CA ARG A 87 -71.45 27.48 -14.87
C ARG A 87 -71.97 27.59 -16.30
N GLY A 88 -72.26 26.44 -16.88
CA GLY A 88 -72.92 26.28 -18.16
C GLY A 88 -73.85 25.08 -18.06
N PRO A 89 -75.14 25.22 -18.38
CA PRO A 89 -76.06 24.10 -18.37
C PRO A 89 -75.82 23.21 -19.60
N ALA A 90 -75.77 21.89 -19.38
CA ALA A 90 -76.02 20.82 -20.36
C ALA A 90 -75.00 20.72 -21.52
N ASN A 91 -74.72 19.59 -22.18
CA ASN A 91 -75.12 18.20 -22.06
C ASN A 91 -74.11 17.42 -22.91
N VAL A 92 -73.02 16.88 -22.35
CA VAL A 92 -72.26 15.80 -23.01
C VAL A 92 -71.69 14.86 -21.95
N LYS A 93 -72.18 13.61 -21.95
CA LYS A 93 -71.66 12.48 -21.17
C LYS A 93 -70.23 12.18 -21.59
N SER A 94 -69.25 12.75 -20.89
CA SER A 94 -67.85 12.34 -20.97
C SER A 94 -67.51 11.46 -19.75
N ALA A 95 -67.94 10.21 -19.77
CA ALA A 95 -67.55 9.21 -18.78
C ALA A 95 -66.02 8.89 -18.86
N ALA A 96 -65.40 9.14 -20.02
CA ALA A 96 -63.97 8.91 -20.25
C ALA A 96 -63.04 9.83 -19.43
N ASN A 97 -63.44 11.08 -19.13
CA ASN A 97 -62.63 11.99 -18.32
C ASN A 97 -62.64 11.68 -16.81
N SER A 98 -63.64 10.94 -16.31
CA SER A 98 -63.70 10.57 -14.88
C SER A 98 -62.60 9.56 -14.51
N LYS A 99 -62.43 8.49 -15.31
CA LYS A 99 -61.39 7.46 -15.08
C LYS A 99 -59.96 7.98 -15.19
N SER A 100 -59.72 8.99 -16.05
CA SER A 100 -58.42 9.64 -16.20
C SER A 100 -58.07 10.51 -14.98
N ARG A 101 -59.05 11.23 -14.42
CA ARG A 101 -58.84 11.99 -13.18
C ARG A 101 -58.55 11.09 -11.98
N ASP A 102 -59.28 9.99 -11.84
CA ASP A 102 -59.07 9.06 -10.73
C ASP A 102 -57.68 8.40 -10.76
N SER A 103 -57.13 8.11 -11.95
CA SER A 103 -55.80 7.53 -12.09
C SER A 103 -54.67 8.53 -11.78
N ILE A 104 -54.84 9.79 -12.17
CA ILE A 104 -53.92 10.89 -11.85
C ILE A 104 -53.93 11.18 -10.35
N ASP A 105 -55.11 11.25 -9.73
CA ASP A 105 -55.25 11.48 -8.29
C ASP A 105 -54.73 10.32 -7.45
N LYS A 106 -54.79 9.08 -7.96
CA LYS A 106 -54.18 7.92 -7.31
C LYS A 106 -52.65 7.97 -7.36
N LYS A 107 -52.06 8.13 -8.55
CA LYS A 107 -50.58 8.21 -8.72
C LYS A 107 -49.99 9.34 -7.88
N ARG A 108 -50.71 10.45 -7.75
CA ARG A 108 -50.30 11.60 -6.94
C ARG A 108 -50.38 11.34 -5.43
N ARG A 109 -51.44 10.68 -4.96
CA ARG A 109 -51.54 10.23 -3.56
C ARG A 109 -50.38 9.28 -3.21
N ASP A 110 -50.02 8.40 -4.14
CA ASP A 110 -48.91 7.47 -3.98
C ASP A 110 -47.56 8.19 -3.93
N SER A 111 -47.30 9.17 -4.81
CA SER A 111 -46.07 10.00 -4.76
C SER A 111 -45.97 10.82 -3.47
N LEU A 112 -47.07 11.40 -2.98
CA LEU A 112 -47.07 12.19 -1.74
C LEU A 112 -46.88 11.30 -0.51
N ALA A 113 -47.46 10.09 -0.52
CA ALA A 113 -47.22 9.09 0.50
C ALA A 113 -45.75 8.62 0.52
N LEU A 114 -45.12 8.47 -0.66
CA LEU A 114 -43.71 8.10 -0.77
C LEU A 114 -42.78 9.20 -0.23
N VAL A 115 -43.01 10.46 -0.60
CA VAL A 115 -42.25 11.61 -0.04
C VAL A 115 -42.43 11.72 1.46
N ARG A 116 -43.66 11.55 1.98
CA ARG A 116 -43.94 11.58 3.42
C ARG A 116 -43.24 10.43 4.15
N THR A 117 -43.21 9.25 3.56
CA THR A 117 -42.51 8.08 4.11
C THR A 117 -41.01 8.32 4.15
N ALA A 118 -40.43 8.87 3.07
CA ALA A 118 -39.02 9.24 3.03
C ALA A 118 -38.65 10.31 4.07
N LEU A 119 -39.55 11.26 4.34
CA LEU A 119 -39.36 12.31 5.35
C LEU A 119 -39.39 11.75 6.77
N ILE A 120 -40.37 10.89 7.08
CA ILE A 120 -40.47 10.20 8.38
C ILE A 120 -39.27 9.28 8.60
N GLN A 121 -38.86 8.53 7.56
CA GLN A 121 -37.70 7.66 7.63
C GLN A 121 -36.42 8.46 7.86
N SER A 122 -36.19 9.55 7.12
CA SER A 122 -35.02 10.42 7.30
C SER A 122 -34.99 11.01 8.72
N GLN A 123 -36.13 11.36 9.29
CA GLN A 123 -36.23 11.89 10.65
C GLN A 123 -35.99 10.82 11.73
N ARG A 124 -36.46 9.58 11.54
CA ARG A 124 -36.12 8.46 12.43
C ARG A 124 -34.65 8.08 12.36
N GLU A 125 -34.07 8.10 11.16
CA GLU A 125 -32.64 7.90 10.94
C GLU A 125 -31.84 8.95 11.72
N TRP A 126 -32.28 10.21 11.69
CA TRP A 126 -31.71 11.30 12.48
C TRP A 126 -31.82 11.11 13.98
N ASP A 127 -33.00 10.77 14.49
CA ASP A 127 -33.22 10.61 15.92
C ASP A 127 -32.42 9.41 16.48
N ASN A 128 -32.37 8.31 15.73
CA ASN A 128 -31.52 7.16 16.06
C ASN A 128 -30.02 7.52 15.99
N PHE A 129 -29.63 8.32 14.99
CA PHE A 129 -28.25 8.78 14.82
C PHE A 129 -27.80 9.64 16.02
N ARG A 130 -28.64 10.59 16.44
CA ARG A 130 -28.39 11.47 17.59
C ARG A 130 -28.35 10.72 18.93
N TYR A 131 -29.14 9.65 19.06
CA TYR A 131 -29.28 8.90 20.32
C TYR A 131 -28.19 7.85 20.53
N PHE A 132 -27.70 7.19 19.47
CA PHE A 132 -26.81 6.03 19.60
C PHE A 132 -25.31 6.30 19.35
N ASN A 133 -24.91 7.47 18.85
CA ASN A 133 -23.50 7.74 18.55
C ASN A 133 -23.13 9.21 18.74
N PRO A 134 -22.79 9.65 19.96
CA PRO A 134 -22.14 10.95 20.15
C PRO A 134 -20.80 11.03 19.42
N ASP A 135 -20.13 9.89 19.17
CA ASP A 135 -18.72 9.89 18.76
C ASP A 135 -18.32 9.10 17.51
N THR A 136 -19.17 8.38 16.75
CA THR A 136 -18.61 7.56 15.65
C THR A 136 -19.39 7.30 14.35
N ASN A 137 -18.56 7.29 13.31
CA ASN A 137 -18.54 6.48 12.08
C ASN A 137 -19.17 7.03 10.80
N LEU A 138 -18.34 7.76 10.07
CA LEU A 138 -18.51 8.25 8.69
C LEU A 138 -19.17 7.30 7.68
N LYS A 139 -18.93 5.99 7.78
CA LYS A 139 -19.61 5.00 6.92
C LYS A 139 -21.14 5.01 7.08
N VAL A 140 -21.63 5.23 8.31
CA VAL A 140 -23.06 5.34 8.59
C VAL A 140 -23.64 6.54 7.84
N PHE A 141 -22.89 7.65 7.75
CA PHE A 141 -23.36 8.85 7.08
C PHE A 141 -23.48 8.72 5.55
N LEU A 142 -22.60 7.95 4.88
CA LEU A 142 -22.71 7.72 3.41
C LEU A 142 -24.01 7.08 2.98
N ASN A 143 -24.49 6.10 3.76
CA ASN A 143 -25.75 5.45 3.46
C ASN A 143 -26.94 6.44 3.54
N TYR A 144 -26.74 7.59 4.17
CA TYR A 144 -27.72 8.68 4.27
C TYR A 144 -27.43 9.86 3.32
N PHE A 145 -26.38 9.80 2.49
CA PHE A 145 -26.01 10.88 1.56
C PHE A 145 -26.44 10.64 0.11
N SER A 146 -26.87 9.44 -0.28
CA SER A 146 -27.38 9.19 -1.64
C SER A 146 -28.92 9.26 -1.66
N VAL A 147 -29.44 10.26 -2.36
CA VAL A 147 -30.85 10.24 -2.75
C VAL A 147 -30.93 9.41 -4.03
N ASN A 148 -31.63 8.27 -3.98
CA ASN A 148 -31.76 7.38 -5.14
C ASN A 148 -32.42 8.15 -6.31
N ARG A 149 -31.62 8.43 -7.33
CA ARG A 149 -32.00 9.27 -8.48
C ARG A 149 -33.13 8.64 -9.27
N ASP A 150 -33.14 7.32 -9.40
CA ASP A 150 -34.16 6.60 -10.16
C ASP A 150 -35.50 6.65 -9.42
N VAL A 151 -35.48 6.49 -8.10
CA VAL A 151 -36.68 6.69 -7.26
C VAL A 151 -37.19 8.14 -7.39
N LEU A 152 -36.31 9.15 -7.38
CA LEU A 152 -36.74 10.54 -7.53
C LEU A 152 -37.28 10.84 -8.93
N ARG A 153 -36.65 10.27 -9.96
CA ARG A 153 -37.03 10.42 -11.38
C ARG A 153 -38.39 9.77 -11.64
N ASP A 154 -38.61 8.56 -11.12
CA ASP A 154 -39.87 7.84 -11.24
C ASP A 154 -41.00 8.55 -10.47
N THR A 155 -40.68 9.20 -9.35
CA THR A 155 -41.66 9.89 -8.49
C THR A 155 -42.04 11.28 -9.01
N LEU A 156 -41.10 12.03 -9.60
CA LEU A 156 -41.30 13.44 -9.99
C LEU A 156 -41.55 13.63 -11.50
N GLY A 157 -41.24 12.62 -12.33
CA GLY A 157 -41.23 12.75 -13.79
C GLY A 157 -39.99 13.48 -14.29
N GLY A 158 -39.45 13.06 -15.45
CA GLY A 158 -38.17 13.54 -15.98
C GLY A 158 -38.07 15.06 -16.13
N GLU A 159 -39.14 15.74 -16.56
CA GLU A 159 -39.15 17.19 -16.78
C GLU A 159 -39.04 18.01 -15.49
N ALA A 160 -39.59 17.52 -14.37
CA ALA A 160 -39.44 18.20 -13.09
C ALA A 160 -37.99 18.08 -12.60
N LEU A 161 -37.38 16.90 -12.76
CA LEU A 161 -35.98 16.64 -12.41
C LEU A 161 -35.01 17.51 -13.22
N ASP A 162 -35.32 17.78 -14.49
CA ASP A 162 -34.50 18.66 -15.35
C ASP A 162 -34.50 20.12 -14.88
N LYS A 163 -35.59 20.60 -14.27
CA LYS A 163 -35.61 21.90 -13.57
C LYS A 163 -34.82 21.89 -12.27
N PHE A 164 -34.56 20.72 -11.69
CA PHE A 164 -33.73 20.53 -10.50
C PHE A 164 -32.25 20.22 -10.79
N GLN A 165 -31.83 20.08 -12.07
CA GLN A 165 -30.42 19.86 -12.45
C GLN A 165 -29.48 20.96 -11.92
N HIS A 166 -29.96 22.17 -11.64
CA HIS A 166 -29.16 23.23 -11.02
C HIS A 166 -28.82 22.98 -9.54
N PHE A 167 -29.59 22.14 -8.84
CA PHE A 167 -29.30 21.69 -7.48
C PHE A 167 -28.45 20.40 -7.46
N GLU A 168 -28.31 19.74 -8.60
CA GLU A 168 -27.39 18.63 -8.87
C GLU A 168 -25.93 19.10 -9.07
N ARG A 169 -25.59 20.31 -8.61
CA ARG A 169 -24.22 20.49 -8.12
C ARG A 169 -24.10 19.54 -6.96
N LYS A 170 -23.50 18.37 -7.24
CA LYS A 170 -22.86 17.48 -6.27
C LYS A 170 -22.57 18.33 -5.04
N ILE A 171 -23.00 17.90 -3.86
CA ILE A 171 -22.40 18.40 -2.63
C ILE A 171 -20.94 17.95 -2.72
N ALA A 172 -20.18 18.67 -3.54
CA ALA A 172 -18.77 18.58 -3.70
C ALA A 172 -18.34 19.27 -2.44
N VAL A 173 -18.27 18.48 -1.37
CA VAL A 173 -17.31 18.75 -0.32
C VAL A 173 -15.97 18.63 -1.03
N PHE A 174 -15.59 19.70 -1.72
CA PHE A 174 -14.23 19.90 -2.14
C PHE A 174 -13.47 19.99 -0.83
N VAL A 175 -12.87 18.88 -0.40
CA VAL A 175 -11.65 18.94 0.39
C VAL A 175 -10.59 19.46 -0.58
N ARG A 176 -10.68 20.75 -0.92
CA ARG A 176 -9.64 21.49 -1.60
C ARG A 176 -8.58 21.74 -0.54
N ASP A 177 -7.37 21.28 -0.82
CA ASP A 177 -6.17 21.42 0.02
C ASP A 177 -6.25 22.63 0.97
N THR A 178 -6.27 22.33 2.27
CA THR A 178 -6.28 23.30 3.37
C THR A 178 -4.95 24.04 3.51
N PHE A 179 -4.45 24.65 2.43
CA PHE A 179 -3.30 25.56 2.51
C PHE A 179 -3.40 26.84 1.66
N SER A 180 -4.45 27.08 0.87
CA SER A 180 -4.54 28.34 0.08
C SER A 180 -5.89 29.05 0.03
N ILE A 181 -6.93 28.61 0.74
CA ILE A 181 -8.21 29.36 0.81
C ILE A 181 -8.23 30.24 2.06
N VAL A 182 -7.39 31.26 2.05
CA VAL A 182 -7.51 32.41 2.98
C VAL A 182 -8.24 33.59 2.33
N ASN A 183 -8.42 33.66 1.00
CA ASN A 183 -8.81 34.93 0.36
C ASN A 183 -9.96 34.94 -0.67
N ALA A 184 -10.94 34.02 -0.63
CA ALA A 184 -12.12 34.19 -1.49
C ALA A 184 -13.44 33.67 -0.89
N GLY A 185 -14.10 34.50 -0.10
CA GLY A 185 -15.47 34.94 -0.39
C GLY A 185 -16.62 33.92 -0.46
N MET A 186 -16.54 32.74 0.15
CA MET A 186 -17.74 31.94 0.49
C MET A 186 -17.91 31.90 2.01
N HIS A 187 -18.50 32.97 2.54
CA HIS A 187 -18.71 33.14 3.98
C HIS A 187 -19.83 32.22 4.49
N LYS A 188 -19.50 31.42 5.52
CA LYS A 188 -20.40 30.69 6.45
C LYS A 188 -20.99 29.35 5.98
N MET A 189 -20.17 28.47 5.43
CA MET A 189 -20.24 27.09 5.91
C MET A 189 -19.19 26.95 7.01
N ASP A 190 -19.59 26.39 8.16
CA ASP A 190 -18.64 25.98 9.21
C ASP A 190 -17.58 25.10 8.54
N SER A 191 -16.40 25.67 8.31
CA SER A 191 -15.33 24.95 7.64
C SER A 191 -14.95 23.78 8.54
N LEU A 192 -14.87 22.60 7.92
CA LEU A 192 -14.38 21.41 8.59
C LEU A 192 -12.90 21.64 8.85
N GLN A 193 -12.54 21.93 10.10
CA GLN A 193 -11.15 22.18 10.46
C GLN A 193 -10.49 20.88 10.89
N ILE A 194 -9.29 20.65 10.38
CA ILE A 194 -8.41 19.60 10.88
C ILE A 194 -7.79 20.18 12.15
N GLY A 195 -8.23 19.67 13.30
CA GLY A 195 -7.68 20.02 14.61
C GLY A 195 -6.78 18.90 15.12
N SER A 196 -5.73 19.28 15.85
CA SER A 196 -5.11 18.41 16.83
C SER A 196 -6.07 18.24 18.01
N GLY A 197 -6.25 17.01 18.51
CA GLY A 197 -7.01 16.80 19.76
C GLY A 197 -6.50 17.68 20.92
N PRO A 198 -7.36 18.01 21.90
CA PRO A 198 -7.00 18.89 23.02
C PRO A 198 -5.87 18.32 23.90
N ASP A 199 -5.74 16.99 23.91
CA ASP A 199 -4.66 16.27 24.58
C ASP A 199 -3.80 15.53 23.55
N LYS A 200 -2.48 15.58 23.73
CA LYS A 200 -1.54 14.72 23.00
C LYS A 200 -1.73 13.30 23.54
N PRO A 201 -2.38 12.38 22.80
CA PRO A 201 -2.66 11.06 23.35
C PRO A 201 -1.35 10.36 23.69
N GLY A 202 -1.35 9.60 24.79
CA GLY A 202 -0.27 8.67 25.06
C GLY A 202 -0.14 7.69 23.88
N LEU A 203 1.07 7.18 23.63
CA LEU A 203 1.31 6.21 22.54
C LEU A 203 0.34 5.02 22.60
N ILE A 204 0.06 4.55 23.82
CA ILE A 204 -0.84 3.42 24.06
C ILE A 204 -2.29 3.78 23.69
N ASP A 205 -2.76 4.98 24.05
CA ASP A 205 -4.11 5.45 23.70
C ASP A 205 -4.26 5.61 22.18
N PHE A 206 -3.21 6.14 21.53
CA PHE A 206 -3.17 6.25 20.07
C PHE A 206 -3.24 4.88 19.40
N PHE A 207 -2.52 3.88 19.90
CA PHE A 207 -2.60 2.50 19.38
C PHE A 207 -3.94 1.82 19.70
N GLY A 208 -4.53 2.10 20.86
CA GLY A 208 -5.86 1.62 21.22
C GLY A 208 -6.91 2.11 20.22
N LYS A 209 -6.79 3.37 19.78
CA LYS A 209 -7.67 3.96 18.76
C LYS A 209 -7.33 3.49 17.34
N TYR A 210 -6.05 3.33 17.02
CA TYR A 210 -5.57 2.95 15.69
C TYR A 210 -4.62 1.75 15.75
N PRO A 211 -5.13 0.51 15.92
CA PRO A 211 -4.31 -0.67 16.17
C PRO A 211 -3.34 -1.03 15.03
N ILE A 212 -3.64 -0.62 13.80
CA ILE A 212 -2.78 -0.83 12.63
C ILE A 212 -1.46 -0.05 12.77
N PHE A 213 -1.45 1.10 13.45
CA PHE A 213 -0.19 1.80 13.77
C PHE A 213 0.63 1.01 14.80
N GLY A 214 -0.01 0.34 15.76
CA GLY A 214 0.67 -0.56 16.68
C GLY A 214 1.34 -1.71 15.93
N PHE A 215 0.62 -2.35 15.00
CA PHE A 215 1.20 -3.39 14.14
C PHE A 215 2.35 -2.86 13.28
N TRP A 216 2.19 -1.69 12.65
CA TRP A 216 3.27 -1.01 11.90
C TRP A 216 4.50 -0.78 12.78
N PHE A 217 4.31 -0.32 14.01
CA PHE A 217 5.39 -0.05 14.95
C PHE A 217 6.14 -1.33 15.34
N PHE A 218 5.44 -2.41 15.69
CA PHE A 218 6.06 -3.70 15.99
C PHE A 218 6.78 -4.30 14.78
N LEU A 219 6.17 -4.22 13.59
CA LEU A 219 6.79 -4.64 12.35
C LEU A 219 8.10 -3.86 12.11
N SER A 220 8.10 -2.56 12.42
CA SER A 220 9.30 -1.72 12.33
C SER A 220 10.41 -2.24 13.25
N MET A 221 10.09 -2.52 14.51
CA MET A 221 11.08 -3.05 15.46
C MET A 221 11.65 -4.39 14.98
N GLY A 222 10.79 -5.32 14.54
CA GLY A 222 11.21 -6.62 14.02
C GLY A 222 12.10 -6.51 12.76
N GLN A 223 11.75 -5.60 11.85
CA GLN A 223 12.53 -5.33 10.64
C GLN A 223 13.92 -4.77 10.96
N MET A 224 14.04 -3.85 11.92
CA MET A 224 15.33 -3.34 12.37
C MET A 224 16.20 -4.43 13.00
N VAL A 225 15.61 -5.27 13.84
CA VAL A 225 16.31 -6.43 14.42
C VAL A 225 16.85 -7.34 13.30
N LEU A 226 15.99 -7.68 12.34
CA LEU A 226 16.37 -8.52 11.19
C LEU A 226 17.52 -7.91 10.39
N TRP A 227 17.44 -6.61 10.09
CA TRP A 227 18.49 -5.90 9.38
C TRP A 227 19.83 -5.98 10.08
N PHE A 228 19.88 -5.65 11.37
CA PHE A 228 21.15 -5.71 12.11
C PHE A 228 21.69 -7.14 12.21
N ILE A 229 20.83 -8.17 12.35
CA ILE A 229 21.24 -9.58 12.32
C ILE A 229 21.85 -9.95 10.95
N LEU A 230 21.32 -9.43 9.85
CA LEU A 230 21.82 -9.74 8.50
C LEU A 230 23.25 -9.22 8.26
N ILE A 231 23.69 -8.16 8.95
CA ILE A 231 25.06 -7.62 8.80
C ILE A 231 26.13 -8.69 9.09
N PRO A 232 26.23 -9.27 10.30
CA PRO A 232 27.21 -10.31 10.60
C PRO A 232 26.99 -11.60 9.80
N LEU A 233 25.75 -11.93 9.43
CA LEU A 233 25.45 -13.13 8.62
C LEU A 233 25.98 -13.00 7.19
N VAL A 234 25.76 -11.86 6.52
CA VAL A 234 26.27 -11.61 5.17
C VAL A 234 27.80 -11.58 5.18
N ILE A 235 28.40 -10.87 6.14
CA ILE A 235 29.86 -10.83 6.30
C ILE A 235 30.43 -12.24 6.57
N GLY A 236 29.76 -13.01 7.44
CA GLY A 236 30.14 -14.38 7.77
C GLY A 236 30.06 -15.33 6.56
N ALA A 237 29.00 -15.23 5.76
CA ALA A 237 28.82 -16.05 4.55
C ALA A 237 29.92 -15.78 3.51
N VAL A 238 30.25 -14.50 3.28
CA VAL A 238 31.36 -14.11 2.38
C VAL A 238 32.70 -14.62 2.93
N ARG A 239 32.95 -14.50 4.24
CA ARG A 239 34.18 -15.02 4.88
C ARG A 239 34.29 -16.54 4.81
N ARG A 240 33.19 -17.29 4.92
CA ARG A 240 33.20 -18.75 4.79
C ARG A 240 33.63 -19.18 3.39
N THR A 241 33.12 -18.50 2.36
CA THR A 241 33.48 -18.76 0.97
C THR A 241 35.00 -18.62 0.75
N LYS A 242 35.65 -17.65 1.40
CA LYS A 242 37.11 -17.50 1.38
C LYS A 242 37.84 -18.76 1.88
N SER A 243 37.36 -19.38 2.97
CA SER A 243 38.06 -20.54 3.54
C SER A 243 38.07 -21.75 2.62
N ILE A 244 37.12 -21.81 1.68
CA ILE A 244 36.96 -22.93 0.75
C ILE A 244 37.71 -22.64 -0.56
N VAL A 245 37.70 -21.40 -1.03
CA VAL A 245 38.37 -21.01 -2.29
C VAL A 245 39.86 -20.80 -2.05
N SER A 246 40.66 -21.78 -2.46
CA SER A 246 42.11 -21.80 -2.23
C SER A 246 42.82 -20.71 -3.05
N GLY A 247 43.86 -20.08 -2.49
CA GLY A 247 44.69 -19.09 -3.22
C GLY A 247 44.28 -17.62 -3.06
N LEU A 248 43.18 -17.30 -2.39
CA LEU A 248 42.66 -15.93 -2.33
C LEU A 248 42.87 -15.22 -0.99
N ARG A 249 43.82 -14.27 -0.98
CA ARG A 249 43.96 -13.28 0.10
C ARG A 249 42.71 -12.40 0.08
N TYR A 250 41.76 -12.69 0.99
CA TYR A 250 40.65 -11.77 1.27
C TYR A 250 41.21 -10.48 1.83
N ASP A 251 41.26 -9.49 0.97
CA ASP A 251 41.41 -8.11 1.37
C ASP A 251 40.00 -7.58 1.64
N ILE A 252 39.72 -7.25 2.90
CA ILE A 252 38.46 -6.59 3.26
C ILE A 252 38.33 -5.26 2.51
N GLY A 253 39.46 -4.64 2.15
CA GLY A 253 39.53 -3.48 1.26
C GLY A 253 38.92 -3.77 -0.11
N ASN A 254 39.19 -4.94 -0.70
CA ASN A 254 38.58 -5.33 -1.98
C ASN A 254 37.06 -5.53 -1.85
N PHE A 255 36.58 -6.17 -0.78
CA PHE A 255 35.14 -6.31 -0.55
C PHE A 255 34.44 -4.95 -0.36
N LEU A 256 35.05 -4.06 0.41
CA LEU A 256 34.56 -2.70 0.60
C LEU A 256 34.58 -1.91 -0.72
N PHE A 257 35.62 -2.09 -1.54
CA PHE A 257 35.70 -1.51 -2.88
C PHE A 257 34.58 -2.01 -3.79
N PHE A 258 34.29 -3.32 -3.80
CA PHE A 258 33.14 -3.87 -4.54
C PHE A 258 31.79 -3.40 -4.00
N SER A 259 31.71 -3.00 -2.73
CA SER A 259 30.50 -2.41 -2.13
C SER A 259 30.32 -0.93 -2.48
N LEU A 260 31.38 -0.23 -2.92
CA LEU A 260 31.32 1.17 -3.33
C LEU A 260 30.48 1.36 -4.59
N ILE A 261 30.57 0.44 -5.56
CA ILE A 261 29.81 0.52 -6.81
C ILE A 261 28.29 0.44 -6.54
N PRO A 262 27.77 -0.56 -5.80
CA PRO A 262 26.36 -0.57 -5.40
C PRO A 262 25.96 0.63 -4.56
N ALA A 263 26.83 1.12 -3.67
CA ALA A 263 26.55 2.32 -2.89
C ALA A 263 26.31 3.54 -3.80
N LEU A 264 27.14 3.71 -4.83
CA LEU A 264 26.98 4.78 -5.81
C LEU A 264 25.69 4.61 -6.62
N VAL A 265 25.41 3.41 -7.13
CA VAL A 265 24.20 3.13 -7.91
C VAL A 265 22.94 3.35 -7.07
N VAL A 266 22.88 2.83 -5.85
CA VAL A 266 21.76 3.03 -4.91
C VAL A 266 21.65 4.52 -4.53
N GLY A 267 22.76 5.22 -4.34
CA GLY A 267 22.81 6.65 -4.07
C GLY A 267 22.23 7.48 -5.22
N VAL A 268 22.68 7.23 -6.46
CA VAL A 268 22.15 7.87 -7.68
C VAL A 268 20.67 7.54 -7.87
N PHE A 269 20.29 6.28 -7.68
CA PHE A 269 18.89 5.86 -7.75
C PHE A 269 18.00 6.60 -6.75
N THR A 270 18.44 6.66 -5.49
CA THR A 270 17.75 7.36 -4.42
C THR A 270 17.68 8.86 -4.71
N TRP A 271 18.76 9.45 -5.21
CA TRP A 271 18.80 10.85 -5.61
C TRP A 271 17.81 11.16 -6.74
N ILE A 272 17.76 10.34 -7.80
CA ILE A 272 16.79 10.50 -8.89
C ILE A 272 15.36 10.37 -8.34
N LEU A 273 15.10 9.36 -7.50
CA LEU A 273 13.79 9.16 -6.88
C LEU A 273 13.33 10.40 -6.11
N TYR A 274 14.16 10.91 -5.20
CA TYR A 274 13.77 12.02 -4.33
C TYR A 274 13.79 13.39 -5.03
N THR A 275 14.57 13.58 -6.09
CA THR A 275 14.68 14.90 -6.76
C THR A 275 13.89 15.03 -8.05
N LYS A 276 13.56 13.92 -8.72
CA LYS A 276 12.89 13.93 -10.03
C LYS A 276 11.53 13.24 -10.06
N LEU A 277 11.32 12.24 -9.21
CA LEU A 277 10.07 11.44 -9.22
C LEU A 277 9.12 11.82 -8.09
N ILE A 278 9.63 12.34 -6.97
CA ILE A 278 8.84 12.74 -5.81
C ILE A 278 8.82 14.27 -5.75
N ASP A 279 7.73 14.89 -6.21
CA ASP A 279 7.55 16.35 -6.15
C ASP A 279 7.49 16.88 -4.71
N ALA A 280 6.89 16.09 -3.81
CA ALA A 280 6.83 16.36 -2.39
C ALA A 280 6.68 15.05 -1.61
N PHE A 281 7.10 15.04 -0.35
CA PHE A 281 6.84 13.90 0.53
C PHE A 281 5.33 13.61 0.60
N VAL A 282 4.96 12.39 0.21
CA VAL A 282 3.57 11.93 0.20
C VAL A 282 2.94 12.06 1.59
N ILE A 283 3.70 11.72 2.63
CA ILE A 283 3.28 11.85 4.03
C ILE A 283 3.91 13.13 4.60
N LYS A 284 3.08 14.08 5.02
CA LYS A 284 3.54 15.32 5.64
C LYS A 284 3.86 15.08 7.12
N ASN A 285 4.83 15.83 7.65
CA ASN A 285 5.22 15.75 9.08
C ASN A 285 4.07 16.08 10.04
N CYS A 286 3.06 16.83 9.60
CA CYS A 286 1.91 17.19 10.43
C CYS A 286 0.80 16.12 10.48
N TYR A 287 0.93 15.00 9.76
CA TYR A 287 -0.18 14.05 9.66
C TYR A 287 -0.38 13.18 10.89
N PHE A 288 0.70 12.72 11.52
CA PHE A 288 0.58 11.88 12.72
C PHE A 288 1.82 11.84 13.61
N LEU A 289 3.00 12.18 13.10
CA LEU A 289 4.25 12.12 13.86
C LEU A 289 5.16 13.30 13.53
N ASP A 290 5.57 14.05 14.54
CA ASP A 290 6.52 15.15 14.35
C ASP A 290 7.86 14.66 13.78
N SER A 291 8.35 15.40 12.78
CA SER A 291 9.58 15.06 12.06
C SER A 291 9.52 13.64 11.47
N PHE A 292 8.33 13.20 11.03
CA PHE A 292 8.13 11.90 10.41
C PHE A 292 9.12 11.63 9.27
N ASN A 293 9.22 12.52 8.28
CA ASN A 293 10.06 12.32 7.10
C ASN A 293 11.55 12.10 7.43
N PRO A 294 12.23 12.97 8.21
CA PRO A 294 13.62 12.72 8.55
C PRO A 294 13.79 11.43 9.38
N ARG A 295 12.86 11.08 10.28
CA ARG A 295 12.91 9.80 11.02
C ARG A 295 12.83 8.60 10.08
N MET A 296 11.97 8.66 9.07
CA MET A 296 11.83 7.60 8.07
C MET A 296 13.09 7.47 7.20
N VAL A 297 13.76 8.58 6.88
CA VAL A 297 15.05 8.56 6.19
C VAL A 297 16.10 7.87 7.05
N TRP A 298 16.25 8.26 8.32
CA TRP A 298 17.15 7.59 9.26
C TRP A 298 16.83 6.11 9.40
N TYR A 299 15.54 5.78 9.52
CA TYR A 299 15.07 4.42 9.57
C TYR A 299 15.45 3.63 8.30
N ALA A 300 15.44 4.24 7.11
CA ALA A 300 15.77 3.53 5.88
C ALA A 300 17.28 3.26 5.67
N ILE A 301 18.17 4.03 6.31
CA ILE A 301 19.62 3.93 6.09
C ILE A 301 20.16 2.50 6.37
N PRO A 302 19.87 1.84 7.50
CA PRO A 302 20.39 0.50 7.78
C PRO A 302 19.97 -0.53 6.73
N GLY A 303 18.70 -0.50 6.30
CA GLY A 303 18.19 -1.43 5.28
C GLY A 303 18.89 -1.26 3.93
N TYR A 304 19.07 -0.02 3.46
CA TYR A 304 19.83 0.23 2.22
C TYR A 304 21.31 -0.12 2.37
N PHE A 305 21.91 0.13 3.53
CA PHE A 305 23.28 -0.27 3.82
C PHE A 305 23.47 -1.79 3.69
N ILE A 306 22.54 -2.59 4.22
CA ILE A 306 22.59 -4.05 4.11
C ILE A 306 22.36 -4.50 2.67
N ALA A 307 21.42 -3.87 1.95
CA ALA A 307 21.22 -4.16 0.53
C ALA A 307 22.50 -3.90 -0.28
N ILE A 308 23.21 -2.80 0.00
CA ILE A 308 24.52 -2.48 -0.59
C ILE A 308 25.55 -3.57 -0.28
N LEU A 309 25.62 -4.06 0.96
CA LEU A 309 26.52 -5.17 1.32
C LEU A 309 26.17 -6.47 0.57
N CYS A 310 24.88 -6.76 0.39
CA CYS A 310 24.44 -7.92 -0.40
C CYS A 310 24.85 -7.76 -1.87
N PHE A 311 24.59 -6.59 -2.48
CA PHE A 311 24.99 -6.30 -3.86
C PHE A 311 26.51 -6.30 -4.05
N GLY A 312 27.27 -5.78 -3.08
CA GLY A 312 28.73 -5.86 -3.06
C GLY A 312 29.21 -7.30 -3.02
N SER A 313 28.50 -8.16 -2.28
CA SER A 313 28.74 -9.61 -2.30
C SER A 313 28.48 -10.21 -3.68
N TYR A 314 27.46 -9.77 -4.43
CA TYR A 314 27.21 -10.28 -5.79
C TYR A 314 28.37 -9.96 -6.72
N LEU A 315 28.83 -8.71 -6.73
CA LEU A 315 29.95 -8.29 -7.58
C LEU A 315 31.26 -8.96 -7.19
N PHE A 316 31.48 -9.13 -5.88
CA PHE A 316 32.62 -9.88 -5.38
C PHE A 316 32.60 -11.34 -5.86
N LEU A 317 31.47 -12.03 -5.69
CA LEU A 317 31.30 -13.43 -6.12
C LEU A 317 31.40 -13.57 -7.64
N ALA A 318 30.85 -12.62 -8.40
CA ALA A 318 30.96 -12.57 -9.86
C ALA A 318 32.42 -12.50 -10.33
N ASN A 319 33.21 -11.61 -9.74
CA ASN A 319 34.64 -11.51 -10.04
C ASN A 319 35.40 -12.81 -9.69
N LYS A 320 35.04 -13.46 -8.57
CA LYS A 320 35.63 -14.76 -8.19
C LYS A 320 35.27 -15.85 -9.20
N LEU A 321 34.03 -15.86 -9.63
CA LEU A 321 33.53 -16.80 -10.62
C LEU A 321 34.25 -16.64 -11.97
N GLN A 322 34.57 -15.42 -12.37
CA GLN A 322 35.35 -15.15 -13.57
C GLN A 322 36.77 -15.73 -13.47
N LEU A 323 37.45 -15.53 -12.34
CA LEU A 323 38.79 -16.10 -12.11
C LEU A 323 38.76 -17.63 -12.14
N LEU A 324 37.75 -18.23 -11.50
CA LEU A 324 37.54 -19.69 -11.53
C LEU A 324 37.33 -20.18 -12.98
N ASN A 325 36.56 -19.44 -13.77
CA ASN A 325 36.35 -19.75 -15.19
C ASN A 325 37.67 -19.69 -15.98
N GLU A 326 38.50 -18.67 -15.73
CA GLU A 326 39.81 -18.51 -16.38
C GLU A 326 40.79 -19.63 -15.99
N GLU A 327 40.85 -20.01 -14.72
CA GLU A 327 41.66 -21.13 -14.23
C GLU A 327 41.21 -22.49 -14.77
N SER A 328 39.91 -22.61 -15.06
CA SER A 328 39.31 -23.81 -15.63
C SER A 328 39.50 -23.96 -17.14
N LYS A 329 39.91 -22.90 -17.86
CA LYS A 329 40.13 -22.98 -19.31
C LYS A 329 41.23 -24.00 -19.61
N GLY A 330 40.82 -25.16 -20.11
CA GLY A 330 41.72 -26.28 -20.44
C GLY A 330 41.68 -27.45 -19.46
N LYS A 331 40.90 -27.37 -18.38
CA LYS A 331 40.58 -28.49 -17.49
C LYS A 331 39.10 -28.83 -17.59
N ASP A 332 38.77 -30.12 -17.61
CA ASP A 332 37.38 -30.54 -17.52
C ASP A 332 36.91 -30.39 -16.06
N LEU A 333 36.12 -29.35 -15.80
CA LEU A 333 35.57 -29.03 -14.47
C LEU A 333 34.70 -30.16 -13.91
N SER A 334 34.21 -31.06 -14.76
CA SER A 334 33.44 -32.22 -14.32
C SER A 334 34.28 -33.24 -13.54
N THR A 335 35.60 -33.22 -13.72
CA THR A 335 36.52 -34.20 -13.13
C THR A 335 37.26 -33.67 -11.90
N ASP A 336 37.28 -32.35 -11.70
CA ASP A 336 37.96 -31.71 -10.57
C ASP A 336 36.97 -31.43 -9.42
N GLU A 337 36.91 -32.35 -8.45
CA GLU A 337 36.06 -32.24 -7.25
C GLU A 337 36.28 -30.93 -6.49
N GLY A 338 37.51 -30.39 -6.49
CA GLY A 338 37.85 -29.13 -5.83
C GLY A 338 37.14 -27.94 -6.47
N LEU A 339 37.20 -27.84 -7.80
CA LEU A 339 36.55 -26.76 -8.55
C LEU A 339 35.01 -26.82 -8.43
N GLN A 340 34.44 -28.03 -8.38
CA GLN A 340 33.00 -28.21 -8.14
C GLN A 340 32.59 -27.73 -6.75
N GLN A 341 33.38 -28.07 -5.72
CA GLN A 341 33.12 -27.62 -4.36
C GLN A 341 33.21 -26.10 -4.23
N GLU A 342 34.22 -25.48 -4.85
CA GLU A 342 34.36 -24.02 -4.90
C GLU A 342 33.17 -23.35 -5.60
N TYR A 343 32.76 -23.86 -6.77
CA TYR A 343 31.58 -23.38 -7.49
C TYR A 343 30.30 -23.49 -6.65
N ALA A 344 30.07 -24.64 -6.01
CA ALA A 344 28.90 -24.88 -5.15
C ALA A 344 28.87 -23.90 -3.97
N SER A 345 30.03 -23.63 -3.35
CA SER A 345 30.14 -22.65 -2.28
C SER A 345 29.86 -21.21 -2.75
N LEU A 346 30.39 -20.81 -3.91
CA LEU A 346 30.11 -19.50 -4.51
C LEU A 346 28.61 -19.34 -4.80
N LYS A 347 28.00 -20.36 -5.40
CA LYS A 347 26.57 -20.37 -5.74
C LYS A 347 25.69 -20.33 -4.49
N SER A 348 26.00 -21.13 -3.47
CA SER A 348 25.25 -21.12 -2.21
C SER A 348 25.30 -19.75 -1.53
N THR A 349 26.46 -19.08 -1.57
CA THR A 349 26.62 -17.75 -0.97
C THR A 349 25.91 -16.67 -1.78
N PHE A 350 25.91 -16.79 -3.10
CA PHE A 350 25.12 -15.93 -3.98
C PHE A 350 23.61 -16.11 -3.70
N ASP A 351 23.11 -17.34 -3.68
CA ASP A 351 21.69 -17.64 -3.44
C ASP A 351 21.25 -17.12 -2.05
N PHE A 352 22.10 -17.24 -1.03
CA PHE A 352 21.85 -16.67 0.30
C PHE A 352 21.79 -15.13 0.30
N THR A 353 22.82 -14.48 -0.24
CA THR A 353 22.89 -13.01 -0.26
C THR A 353 21.78 -12.41 -1.13
N PHE A 354 21.41 -13.10 -2.23
CA PHE A 354 20.25 -12.80 -3.05
C PHE A 354 18.96 -12.78 -2.23
N LEU A 355 18.68 -13.89 -1.54
CA LEU A 355 17.51 -14.02 -0.66
C LEU A 355 17.50 -12.93 0.42
N ALA A 356 18.65 -12.67 1.05
CA ALA A 356 18.77 -11.63 2.07
C ALA A 356 18.39 -10.24 1.53
N SER A 357 18.89 -9.85 0.35
CA SER A 357 18.51 -8.57 -0.28
C SER A 357 17.01 -8.53 -0.63
N ALA A 358 16.46 -9.63 -1.13
CA ALA A 358 15.05 -9.70 -1.50
C ALA A 358 14.16 -9.52 -0.27
N ILE A 359 14.52 -10.14 0.86
CA ILE A 359 13.84 -9.97 2.15
C ILE A 359 13.95 -8.52 2.62
N VAL A 360 15.13 -7.92 2.61
CA VAL A 360 15.36 -6.53 3.05
C VAL A 360 14.49 -5.56 2.26
N LEU A 361 14.52 -5.65 0.94
CA LEU A 361 13.78 -4.75 0.05
C LEU A 361 12.26 -5.01 0.10
N SER A 362 11.83 -6.27 0.23
CA SER A 362 10.40 -6.61 0.37
C SER A 362 9.84 -6.14 1.72
N ALA A 363 10.61 -6.27 2.80
CA ALA A 363 10.23 -5.76 4.12
C ALA A 363 10.01 -4.25 4.10
N PHE A 364 10.82 -3.49 3.35
CA PHE A 364 10.58 -2.05 3.14
C PHE A 364 9.22 -1.76 2.50
N VAL A 365 8.89 -2.48 1.42
CA VAL A 365 7.62 -2.28 0.70
C VAL A 365 6.44 -2.64 1.59
N LEU A 366 6.54 -3.76 2.31
CA LEU A 366 5.53 -4.18 3.29
C LEU A 366 5.34 -3.12 4.38
N TRP A 367 6.43 -2.62 4.94
CA TRP A 367 6.41 -1.61 6.00
C TRP A 367 5.75 -0.30 5.56
N ILE A 368 6.08 0.20 4.36
CA ILE A 368 5.41 1.38 3.78
C ILE A 368 3.94 1.09 3.52
N GLY A 369 3.62 -0.11 3.02
CA GLY A 369 2.24 -0.49 2.74
C GLY A 369 1.36 -0.58 3.99
N VAL A 370 1.89 -1.16 5.07
CA VAL A 370 1.19 -1.20 6.37
C VAL A 370 1.00 0.22 6.92
N LEU A 371 1.99 1.11 6.75
CA LEU A 371 1.85 2.51 7.14
C LEU A 371 0.76 3.25 6.36
N PHE A 372 0.73 3.11 5.03
CA PHE A 372 -0.29 3.72 4.18
C PHE A 372 -1.68 3.23 4.57
N ASN A 373 -1.81 1.93 4.88
CA ASN A 373 -3.03 1.37 5.39
C ASN A 373 -3.40 1.94 6.78
N ALA A 374 -2.44 2.11 7.68
CA ALA A 374 -2.66 2.71 9.00
C ALA A 374 -3.17 4.16 8.86
N LEU A 375 -2.52 4.95 8.01
CA LEU A 375 -2.90 6.32 7.70
C LEU A 375 -4.31 6.38 7.10
N ASN A 376 -4.61 5.61 6.04
CA ASN A 376 -5.95 5.61 5.44
C ASN A 376 -7.06 5.20 6.42
N ASN A 377 -6.73 4.51 7.51
CA ASN A 377 -7.67 4.16 8.58
C ASN A 377 -7.82 5.24 9.67
N MET A 378 -7.01 6.30 9.66
CA MET A 378 -7.27 7.46 10.51
C MET A 378 -8.57 8.14 10.12
N GLU A 379 -9.22 8.77 11.09
CA GLU A 379 -10.57 9.26 10.90
C GLU A 379 -10.68 10.30 9.76
N VAL A 380 -9.72 11.23 9.70
CA VAL A 380 -9.65 12.29 8.68
C VAL A 380 -9.48 11.72 7.28
N PHE A 381 -8.63 10.71 7.11
CA PHE A 381 -8.37 10.11 5.80
C PHE A 381 -9.47 9.15 5.37
N ARG A 382 -10.11 8.48 6.34
CA ARG A 382 -11.35 7.72 6.11
C ARG A 382 -12.48 8.64 5.67
N TYR A 383 -12.64 9.82 6.29
CA TYR A 383 -13.58 10.85 5.87
C TYR A 383 -13.33 11.32 4.44
N TYR A 384 -12.06 11.57 4.10
CA TYR A 384 -11.70 11.93 2.73
C TYR A 384 -12.12 10.85 1.75
N THR A 385 -11.76 9.59 2.04
CA THR A 385 -12.05 8.44 1.18
C THR A 385 -13.54 8.27 0.95
N LEU A 386 -14.31 8.47 2.01
CA LEU A 386 -15.76 8.44 2.01
C LEU A 386 -16.36 9.45 1.02
N ILE A 387 -15.82 10.67 0.98
CA ILE A 387 -16.37 11.77 0.20
C ILE A 387 -15.89 11.77 -1.24
N SER A 388 -14.61 11.50 -1.44
CA SER A 388 -13.99 11.53 -2.76
C SER A 388 -14.22 10.24 -3.55
N GLY A 389 -14.61 9.15 -2.87
CA GLY A 389 -14.62 7.80 -3.42
C GLY A 389 -13.22 7.25 -3.70
N ARG A 390 -12.15 7.92 -3.25
CA ARG A 390 -10.76 7.55 -3.49
C ARG A 390 -9.96 7.61 -2.19
N SER A 391 -9.13 6.60 -1.94
CA SER A 391 -8.21 6.61 -0.79
C SER A 391 -7.33 7.86 -0.82
N PHE A 392 -7.13 8.50 0.34
CA PHE A 392 -6.26 9.68 0.44
C PHE A 392 -4.83 9.35 0.03
N PHE A 393 -4.29 8.25 0.58
CA PHE A 393 -3.02 7.69 0.13
C PHE A 393 -3.30 6.59 -0.88
N ASP A 394 -2.96 6.85 -2.15
CA ASP A 394 -3.14 5.89 -3.24
C ASP A 394 -2.20 4.68 -3.07
N PRO A 395 -2.73 3.44 -2.98
CA PRO A 395 -1.92 2.23 -2.95
C PRO A 395 -0.98 2.07 -4.14
N ASN A 396 -1.28 2.71 -5.29
CA ASN A 396 -0.44 2.68 -6.48
C ASN A 396 1.00 3.17 -6.21
N PHE A 397 1.16 4.10 -5.26
CA PHE A 397 2.49 4.55 -4.85
C PHE A 397 3.32 3.41 -4.24
N ILE A 398 2.70 2.54 -3.44
CA ILE A 398 3.38 1.38 -2.84
C ILE A 398 3.85 0.41 -3.94
N TYR A 399 3.03 0.20 -4.98
CA TYR A 399 3.41 -0.63 -6.13
C TYR A 399 4.58 -0.04 -6.89
N LEU A 400 4.59 1.28 -7.09
CA LEU A 400 5.72 1.97 -7.71
C LEU A 400 7.00 1.75 -6.90
N ILE A 401 6.94 1.94 -5.57
CA ILE A 401 8.08 1.69 -4.69
C ILE A 401 8.55 0.23 -4.76
N GLY A 402 7.62 -0.73 -4.79
CA GLY A 402 7.94 -2.15 -4.93
C GLY A 402 8.60 -2.50 -6.27
N LEU A 403 8.09 -1.93 -7.37
CA LEU A 403 8.67 -2.08 -8.70
C LEU A 403 10.08 -1.48 -8.74
N MET A 404 10.26 -0.32 -8.13
CA MET A 404 11.54 0.37 -8.03
C MET A 404 12.59 -0.45 -7.27
N HIS A 405 12.23 -1.02 -6.13
CA HIS A 405 13.12 -1.91 -5.37
C HIS A 405 13.45 -3.20 -6.13
N SER A 406 12.46 -3.75 -6.84
CA SER A 406 12.65 -4.92 -7.70
C SER A 406 13.59 -4.63 -8.87
N LEU A 407 13.51 -3.45 -9.47
CA LEU A 407 14.39 -3.00 -10.55
C LEU A 407 15.85 -2.89 -10.06
N ILE A 408 16.08 -2.28 -8.89
CA ILE A 408 17.42 -2.23 -8.28
C ILE A 408 17.99 -3.63 -8.11
N LEU A 409 17.20 -4.54 -7.53
CA LEU A 409 17.61 -5.91 -7.32
C LEU A 409 17.93 -6.61 -8.65
N LEU A 410 17.13 -6.40 -9.69
CA LEU A 410 17.32 -6.96 -11.03
C LEU A 410 18.64 -6.47 -11.68
N ILE A 411 18.99 -5.19 -11.53
CA ILE A 411 20.21 -4.59 -12.07
C ILE A 411 21.46 -5.34 -11.58
N PHE A 412 21.49 -5.75 -10.30
CA PHE A 412 22.63 -6.49 -9.74
C PHE A 412 22.50 -8.01 -9.93
N TYR A 413 21.29 -8.55 -9.84
CA TYR A 413 21.05 -10.00 -9.92
C TYR A 413 21.37 -10.56 -11.31
N VAL A 414 20.86 -9.91 -12.38
CA VAL A 414 20.91 -10.47 -13.73
C VAL A 414 22.32 -10.67 -14.25
N PRO A 415 23.24 -9.67 -14.18
CA PRO A 415 24.60 -9.85 -14.67
C PRO A 415 25.33 -11.01 -13.98
N VAL A 416 25.19 -11.10 -12.65
CA VAL A 416 25.86 -12.14 -11.86
C VAL A 416 25.27 -13.52 -12.15
N ARG A 417 23.93 -13.62 -12.24
CA ARG A 417 23.28 -14.88 -12.59
C ARG A 417 23.64 -15.38 -13.99
N LEU A 418 23.82 -14.48 -14.96
CA LEU A 418 24.27 -14.84 -16.31
C LEU A 418 25.70 -15.42 -16.29
N GLN A 419 26.59 -14.90 -15.44
CA GLN A 419 27.93 -15.48 -15.28
C GLN A 419 27.87 -16.90 -14.68
N PHE A 420 27.03 -17.14 -13.66
CA PHE A 420 26.82 -18.49 -13.12
C PHE A 420 26.29 -19.48 -14.17
N ASN A 421 25.45 -19.02 -15.09
CA ASN A 421 24.90 -19.84 -16.17
C ASN A 421 25.88 -20.05 -17.34
N GLY A 422 26.87 -19.17 -17.50
CA GLY A 422 27.84 -19.21 -18.59
C GLY A 422 28.94 -20.25 -18.41
N LEU A 423 29.05 -20.84 -17.22
CA LEU A 423 30.02 -21.90 -16.93
C LEU A 423 29.58 -23.24 -17.54
N SER A 424 30.54 -23.95 -18.15
CA SER A 424 30.36 -25.27 -18.76
C SER A 424 29.82 -26.31 -17.79
N ILE A 425 30.14 -26.21 -16.49
CA ILE A 425 29.59 -27.05 -15.41
C ILE A 425 28.05 -27.01 -15.41
N THR A 426 27.49 -25.80 -15.50
CA THR A 426 26.04 -25.59 -15.47
C THR A 426 25.37 -26.09 -16.76
N GLN A 427 26.11 -26.14 -17.87
CA GLN A 427 25.62 -26.64 -19.16
C GLN A 427 25.59 -28.17 -19.17
N GLN A 428 26.66 -28.84 -18.74
CA GLN A 428 26.73 -30.31 -18.69
C GLN A 428 25.68 -30.91 -17.73
N GLN A 429 25.49 -30.31 -16.55
CA GLN A 429 24.48 -30.77 -15.59
C GLN A 429 23.05 -30.67 -16.15
N LYS A 430 22.83 -29.72 -17.07
CA LYS A 430 21.55 -29.44 -17.72
C LYS A 430 21.35 -30.24 -19.01
N GLU A 431 22.44 -30.60 -19.70
CA GLU A 431 22.44 -31.52 -20.83
C GLU A 431 22.10 -32.95 -20.40
N MET A 432 22.54 -33.38 -19.21
CA MET A 432 22.10 -34.65 -18.61
C MET A 432 20.61 -34.68 -18.24
N THR A 433 19.96 -33.52 -18.10
CA THR A 433 18.53 -33.45 -17.74
C THR A 433 17.60 -33.09 -18.89
N MET A 434 18.07 -32.47 -19.98
CA MET A 434 17.22 -32.02 -21.09
C MET A 434 17.95 -31.96 -22.43
N GLU A 435 17.99 -33.12 -23.09
CA GLU A 435 18.15 -33.25 -24.55
C GLU A 435 16.98 -32.52 -25.24
N ASP A 436 17.27 -31.82 -26.35
CA ASP A 436 16.33 -31.05 -27.19
C ASP A 436 15.64 -29.81 -26.61
N GLN A 437 16.33 -28.65 -26.67
CA GLN A 437 15.71 -27.38 -27.06
C GLN A 437 16.75 -26.25 -27.24
N SER A 438 16.58 -25.47 -28.30
CA SER A 438 17.50 -24.43 -28.80
C SER A 438 17.88 -23.33 -27.78
N GLY A 439 19.16 -22.91 -27.81
CA GLY A 439 19.85 -22.18 -26.74
C GLY A 439 19.32 -20.79 -26.36
N SER A 440 18.70 -20.04 -27.27
CA SER A 440 18.18 -18.70 -26.94
C SER A 440 16.86 -18.75 -26.14
N ARG A 441 15.97 -19.70 -26.45
CA ARG A 441 14.75 -19.94 -25.68
C ARG A 441 15.06 -20.49 -24.28
N LYS A 442 16.14 -21.28 -24.13
CA LYS A 442 16.57 -21.80 -22.81
C LYS A 442 17.03 -20.69 -21.85
N ILE A 443 17.79 -19.71 -22.33
CA ILE A 443 18.23 -18.56 -21.50
C ILE A 443 17.01 -17.71 -21.10
N PHE A 444 16.12 -17.41 -22.05
CA PHE A 444 14.91 -16.64 -21.76
C PHE A 444 13.96 -17.37 -20.81
N LYS A 445 13.81 -18.70 -20.94
CA LYS A 445 12.99 -19.53 -20.04
C LYS A 445 13.60 -19.64 -18.63
N ALA A 446 14.93 -19.71 -18.51
CA ALA A 446 15.61 -19.71 -17.21
C ALA A 446 15.54 -18.33 -16.52
N PHE A 447 15.63 -17.26 -17.31
CA PHE A 447 15.41 -15.89 -16.87
C PHE A 447 13.97 -15.70 -16.39
N TRP A 448 12.98 -16.13 -17.18
CA TRP A 448 11.56 -16.07 -16.81
C TRP A 448 11.24 -16.95 -15.60
N GLY A 449 11.87 -18.13 -15.50
CA GLY A 449 11.77 -19.00 -14.32
C GLY A 449 12.29 -18.30 -13.07
N SER A 450 13.42 -17.60 -13.15
CA SER A 450 13.97 -16.85 -12.02
C SER A 450 13.08 -15.66 -11.63
N ILE A 451 12.54 -14.92 -12.61
CA ILE A 451 11.57 -13.85 -12.38
C ILE A 451 10.28 -14.39 -11.77
N SER A 452 9.80 -15.53 -12.26
CA SER A 452 8.64 -16.21 -11.69
C SER A 452 8.91 -16.61 -10.25
N THR A 453 10.07 -17.17 -9.92
CA THR A 453 10.41 -17.48 -8.53
C THR A 453 10.42 -16.21 -7.68
N LEU A 454 11.00 -15.12 -8.17
CA LEU A 454 11.04 -13.80 -7.49
C LEU A 454 9.64 -13.20 -7.28
N LEU A 455 8.78 -13.30 -8.29
CA LEU A 455 7.36 -12.95 -8.22
C LEU A 455 6.59 -13.88 -7.27
N ILE A 456 6.97 -15.15 -7.18
CA ILE A 456 6.40 -16.14 -6.25
C ILE A 456 6.86 -15.84 -4.82
N THR A 457 8.10 -15.43 -4.59
CA THR A 457 8.55 -14.97 -3.26
C THR A 457 7.93 -13.64 -2.88
N ALA A 458 7.66 -12.77 -3.85
CA ALA A 458 6.84 -11.57 -3.66
C ALA A 458 5.33 -11.87 -3.63
N SER A 459 4.92 -13.12 -3.90
CA SER A 459 3.53 -13.52 -4.09
C SER A 459 2.66 -13.22 -2.89
N PRO A 460 3.04 -13.47 -1.62
CA PRO A 460 2.18 -13.15 -0.49
C PRO A 460 1.68 -11.70 -0.50
N LEU A 461 2.56 -10.77 -0.89
CA LEU A 461 2.28 -9.34 -1.08
C LEU A 461 1.38 -9.12 -2.30
N ILE A 462 1.68 -9.77 -3.43
CA ILE A 462 0.88 -9.73 -4.66
C ILE A 462 -0.50 -10.36 -4.46
N THR A 463 -0.66 -11.43 -3.69
CA THR A 463 -1.95 -12.07 -3.39
C THR A 463 -2.79 -11.20 -2.50
N THR A 464 -2.26 -10.56 -1.45
CA THR A 464 -3.04 -9.58 -0.67
C THR A 464 -3.47 -8.37 -1.51
N VAL A 465 -2.69 -8.04 -2.53
CA VAL A 465 -2.95 -6.96 -3.49
C VAL A 465 -3.98 -7.38 -4.53
N LEU A 466 -3.87 -8.59 -5.08
CA LEU A 466 -4.83 -9.18 -6.00
C LEU A 466 -6.17 -9.39 -5.30
N GLU A 467 -6.16 -9.90 -4.08
CA GLU A 467 -7.35 -10.12 -3.27
C GLU A 467 -8.05 -8.79 -2.97
N LYS A 468 -7.30 -7.73 -2.63
CA LYS A 468 -7.86 -6.37 -2.52
C LYS A 468 -8.38 -5.83 -3.85
N ALA A 469 -7.65 -6.01 -4.96
CA ALA A 469 -8.08 -5.54 -6.28
C ALA A 469 -9.33 -6.26 -6.78
N ILE A 470 -9.40 -7.58 -6.60
CA ILE A 470 -10.57 -8.41 -6.93
C ILE A 470 -11.76 -8.03 -6.05
N SER A 471 -11.55 -7.81 -4.75
CA SER A 471 -12.60 -7.35 -3.83
C SER A 471 -13.14 -5.94 -4.18
N SER A 472 -12.32 -5.10 -4.82
CA SER A 472 -12.70 -3.76 -5.29
C SER A 472 -13.42 -3.78 -6.64
N ILE A 473 -13.28 -4.83 -7.43
CA ILE A 473 -14.00 -4.99 -8.71
C ILE A 473 -15.37 -5.64 -8.49
N THR A 474 -15.53 -6.38 -7.39
CA THR A 474 -16.76 -7.11 -7.03
C THR A 474 -17.73 -6.32 -6.14
N GLN A 475 -17.35 -5.13 -5.67
CA GLN A 475 -18.23 -4.13 -5.06
C GLN A 475 -18.54 -3.03 -6.06
#